data_AF-A0A166FY12-F1
#
_entry.id   AF-A0A166FY12-F1
#
_cell.length_a   1.000
_cell.length_b   1.000
_cell.length_c   1.000
_cell.angle_alpha   90.00
_cell.angle_beta   90.00
_cell.angle_gamma   90.00
#
_symmetry.space_group_name_H-M   'P 1'
#
loop_
_entity.id
_entity.type
_entity.pdbx_description
1 polymer ?
#
loop_
_entity_poly.entity_id
_entity_poly.type
_entity_poly.pdbx_seq_one_letter_code
_entity_poly.pdbx_strand_id
1 'polypeptide(L)'
;MASNTPTSGSLAVQAPSLTPQLVHVSSATCHNLSLFKDLLREYRRLDDTIVMRLNRTNAQFRDRDREGKGKGNVQDQACLYMWRSLVENWKRRTEIVSYCVGVVDKAMDEKRQIISDSPSDPARQRAAQSALYGDEVKRRQVHNELAVEIIVRKRAVDAFQSRCKYFSPPMSDVEARKWWDAAQPQQ
;
A
#
# COMPACT_ATOMS: atom_id res chain seq x y z
N MET A 1 -14.43 -46.53 21.65
CA MET A 1 -13.86 -45.47 22.51
C MET A 1 -13.33 -44.39 21.59
N ALA A 2 -13.92 -43.20 21.64
CA ALA A 2 -13.60 -42.08 20.76
C ALA A 2 -12.37 -41.32 21.26
N SER A 3 -11.36 -41.14 20.41
CA SER A 3 -10.27 -40.20 20.64
C SER A 3 -10.54 -38.93 19.82
N ASN A 4 -11.27 -37.99 20.43
CA ASN A 4 -11.38 -36.63 19.91
C ASN A 4 -10.02 -35.94 20.06
N THR A 5 -9.22 -35.93 18.99
CA THR A 5 -8.09 -35.01 18.89
C THR A 5 -8.65 -33.58 18.80
N PRO A 6 -8.24 -32.64 19.66
CA PRO A 6 -8.74 -31.28 19.59
C PRO A 6 -8.29 -30.65 18.27
N THR A 7 -9.27 -30.30 17.43
CA THR A 7 -9.09 -29.49 16.23
C THR A 7 -8.51 -28.16 16.67
N SER A 8 -7.18 -28.04 16.53
CA SER A 8 -6.42 -26.89 17.01
C SER A 8 -7.03 -25.61 16.43
N GLY A 9 -7.53 -24.74 17.31
CA GLY A 9 -8.07 -23.42 17.02
C GLY A 9 -7.03 -22.41 16.52
N SER A 10 -6.09 -22.85 15.67
CA SER A 10 -5.05 -22.02 15.08
C SER A 10 -5.47 -21.41 13.74
N LEU A 11 -6.50 -21.91 13.06
CA LEU A 11 -6.96 -21.31 11.79
C LEU A 11 -7.54 -19.90 11.98
N ALA A 12 -8.14 -19.60 13.15
CA ALA A 12 -8.80 -18.32 13.41
C ALA A 12 -7.85 -17.16 13.82
N VAL A 13 -6.64 -17.47 14.30
CA VAL A 13 -5.60 -16.46 14.62
C VAL A 13 -4.67 -16.23 13.42
N GLN A 14 -4.80 -17.04 12.38
CA GLN A 14 -3.85 -17.16 11.27
C GLN A 14 -4.27 -16.37 10.02
N ALA A 15 -4.34 -15.05 10.13
CA ALA A 15 -3.99 -14.07 9.09
C ALA A 15 -4.83 -12.78 9.27
N PRO A 16 -4.22 -11.58 9.30
CA PRO A 16 -4.94 -10.44 8.72
C PRO A 16 -5.29 -10.86 7.29
N SER A 17 -6.55 -10.72 6.87
CA SER A 17 -7.05 -11.24 5.58
C SER A 17 -6.01 -11.04 4.47
N LEU A 18 -5.32 -12.12 4.08
CA LEU A 18 -4.29 -12.08 3.04
C LEU A 18 -4.92 -11.91 1.65
N THR A 19 -6.24 -12.03 1.55
CA THR A 19 -7.02 -11.53 0.43
C THR A 19 -7.16 -10.02 0.62
N PRO A 20 -6.55 -9.20 -0.26
CA PRO A 20 -6.85 -7.78 -0.27
C PRO A 20 -8.35 -7.67 -0.53
N GLN A 21 -9.13 -7.18 0.44
CA GLN A 21 -10.46 -6.74 0.11
C GLN A 21 -10.30 -5.69 -0.98
N LEU A 22 -11.01 -5.85 -2.09
CA LEU A 22 -10.98 -4.88 -3.18
C LEU A 22 -11.70 -3.64 -2.66
N VAL A 23 -10.96 -2.76 -1.99
CA VAL A 23 -11.48 -1.52 -1.46
C VAL A 23 -11.71 -0.60 -2.64
N HIS A 24 -12.96 -0.45 -3.04
CA HIS A 24 -13.36 0.54 -4.02
C HIS A 24 -13.20 1.94 -3.40
N VAL A 25 -12.14 2.65 -3.78
CA VAL A 25 -11.94 4.04 -3.38
C VAL A 25 -12.85 4.93 -4.19
N SER A 26 -13.73 5.66 -3.50
CA SER A 26 -14.65 6.62 -4.11
C SER A 26 -14.11 8.05 -3.98
N SER A 27 -14.65 8.98 -4.76
CA SER A 27 -14.35 10.41 -4.61
C SER A 27 -14.60 10.90 -3.16
N ALA A 28 -15.67 10.41 -2.52
CA ALA A 28 -15.98 10.74 -1.13
C ALA A 28 -14.87 10.31 -0.15
N THR A 29 -14.21 9.18 -0.42
CA THR A 29 -13.07 8.70 0.36
C THR A 29 -11.91 9.69 0.29
N CYS A 30 -11.62 10.25 -0.87
CA CYS A 30 -10.51 11.19 -1.07
C CYS A 30 -10.75 12.55 -0.41
N HIS A 31 -12.02 12.97 -0.30
CA HIS A 31 -12.38 14.21 0.41
C HIS A 31 -12.41 14.06 1.94
N ASN A 32 -12.55 12.83 2.44
CA ASN A 32 -12.47 12.52 3.87
C ASN A 32 -11.04 12.12 4.25
N LEU A 33 -10.23 13.09 4.67
CA LEU A 33 -8.83 12.88 5.03
C LEU A 33 -8.61 11.81 6.10
N SER A 34 -9.51 11.71 7.09
CA SER A 34 -9.39 10.71 8.15
C SER A 34 -9.54 9.31 7.55
N LEU A 35 -10.59 9.09 6.75
CA LEU A 35 -10.83 7.81 6.09
C LEU A 35 -9.70 7.45 5.12
N PHE A 36 -9.23 8.41 4.33
CA PHE A 36 -8.10 8.22 3.42
C PHE A 36 -6.83 7.81 4.18
N LYS A 37 -6.50 8.48 5.29
CA LYS A 37 -5.33 8.15 6.11
C LYS A 37 -5.46 6.79 6.80
N ASP A 38 -6.64 6.44 7.29
CA ASP A 38 -6.88 5.15 7.91
C ASP A 38 -6.75 4.01 6.89
N LEU A 39 -7.24 4.23 5.66
CA LEU A 39 -7.00 3.30 4.55
C LEU A 39 -5.50 3.10 4.29
N LEU A 40 -4.73 4.20 4.15
CA LEU A 40 -3.29 4.10 3.91
C LEU A 40 -2.56 3.42 5.07
N ARG A 41 -2.98 3.64 6.32
CA ARG A 41 -2.42 2.96 7.51
C ARG A 41 -2.59 1.45 7.43
N GLU A 42 -3.76 0.95 7.02
CA GLU A 42 -3.98 -0.50 6.87
C GLU A 42 -3.08 -1.10 5.80
N TYR A 43 -2.90 -0.43 4.65
CA TYR A 43 -1.95 -0.88 3.63
C TYR A 43 -0.49 -0.82 4.11
N ARG A 44 -0.11 0.18 4.92
CA ARG A 44 1.25 0.33 5.48
C ARG A 44 1.55 -0.69 6.57
N ARG A 45 0.54 -1.14 7.31
CA ARG A 45 0.67 -2.21 8.31
C ARG A 45 1.21 -3.50 7.69
N LEU A 46 0.94 -3.75 6.40
CA LEU A 46 1.48 -4.89 5.66
C LEU A 46 3.01 -4.76 5.41
N ASP A 47 3.52 -3.53 5.34
CA ASP A 47 4.95 -3.23 5.25
C ASP A 47 5.61 -3.25 6.64
N ASP A 48 4.96 -2.67 7.66
CA ASP A 48 5.49 -2.68 9.04
C ASP A 48 5.69 -4.10 9.59
N THR A 49 4.88 -5.03 9.10
CA THR A 49 4.93 -6.46 9.49
C THR A 49 5.82 -7.31 8.58
N ILE A 50 6.63 -6.71 7.69
CA ILE A 50 7.50 -7.43 6.72
C ILE A 50 8.33 -8.53 7.38
N VAL A 51 9.04 -8.21 8.47
CA VAL A 51 9.94 -9.18 9.11
C VAL A 51 9.16 -10.38 9.64
N MET A 52 8.02 -10.14 10.29
CA MET A 52 7.17 -11.22 10.81
C MET A 52 6.58 -12.07 9.68
N ARG A 53 6.09 -11.41 8.62
CA ARG A 53 5.53 -12.08 7.44
C ARG A 53 6.58 -12.93 6.74
N LEU A 54 7.79 -12.41 6.59
CA LEU A 54 8.89 -13.15 5.99
C LEU A 54 9.30 -14.37 6.82
N ASN A 55 9.42 -14.23 8.15
CA ASN A 55 9.71 -15.36 9.04
C ASN A 55 8.64 -16.46 8.91
N ARG A 56 7.36 -16.06 8.87
CA ARG A 56 6.24 -16.98 8.67
C ARG A 56 6.29 -17.65 7.30
N THR A 57 6.53 -16.90 6.24
CA THR A 57 6.67 -17.43 4.88
C THR A 57 7.83 -18.41 4.79
N ASN A 58 8.98 -18.11 5.39
CA ASN A 58 10.12 -19.03 5.42
C ASN A 58 9.77 -20.35 6.14
N ALA A 59 9.09 -20.28 7.29
CA ALA A 59 8.60 -21.48 7.99
C ALA A 59 7.67 -22.32 7.10
N GLN A 60 6.72 -21.69 6.42
CA GLN A 60 5.80 -22.38 5.50
C GLN A 60 6.54 -23.08 4.34
N PHE A 61 7.54 -22.43 3.74
CA PHE A 61 8.31 -23.07 2.66
C PHE A 61 9.22 -24.18 3.17
N ARG A 62 9.74 -24.09 4.41
CA ARG A 62 10.49 -25.18 5.06
C ARG A 62 9.62 -26.40 5.30
N ASP A 63 8.39 -26.22 5.76
CA ASP A 63 7.48 -27.34 6.00
C ASP A 63 7.08 -28.03 4.68
N ARG A 64 6.84 -27.25 3.61
CA ARG A 64 6.63 -27.80 2.26
C ARG A 64 7.83 -28.58 1.74
N ASP A 65 9.04 -28.13 2.04
CA ASP A 65 10.27 -28.82 1.66
C ASP A 65 10.42 -30.16 2.40
N ARG A 66 10.11 -30.20 3.69
CA ARG A 66 10.06 -31.45 4.49
C ARG A 66 9.05 -32.46 3.96
N GLU A 67 7.92 -31.99 3.42
CA GLU A 67 6.93 -32.84 2.75
C GLU A 67 7.36 -33.31 1.35
N GLY A 68 8.57 -32.96 0.88
CA GLY A 68 9.06 -33.31 -0.46
C GLY A 68 8.40 -32.50 -1.59
N LYS A 69 7.68 -31.42 -1.27
CA LYS A 69 7.00 -30.53 -2.23
C LYS A 69 7.81 -29.27 -2.55
N GLY A 70 9.02 -29.15 -1.98
CA GLY A 70 9.95 -28.04 -2.23
C GLY A 70 10.66 -28.17 -3.59
N LYS A 71 11.13 -27.05 -4.14
CA LYS A 71 11.88 -27.02 -5.41
C LYS A 71 13.02 -25.99 -5.38
N GLY A 72 14.24 -26.40 -5.10
CA GLY A 72 15.37 -25.48 -5.00
C GLY A 72 15.43 -24.78 -3.64
N ASN A 73 16.09 -23.63 -3.56
CA ASN A 73 16.38 -22.99 -2.27
C ASN A 73 15.12 -22.39 -1.61
N VAL A 74 14.81 -22.88 -0.40
CA VAL A 74 13.67 -22.46 0.42
C VAL A 74 13.66 -20.95 0.72
N GLN A 75 14.83 -20.37 1.00
CA GLN A 75 14.96 -18.94 1.28
C GLN A 75 14.65 -18.10 0.04
N ASP A 76 15.16 -18.49 -1.13
CA ASP A 76 14.92 -17.77 -2.38
C ASP A 76 13.43 -17.79 -2.76
N GLN A 77 12.77 -18.94 -2.58
CA GLN A 77 11.32 -19.04 -2.78
C GLN A 77 10.53 -18.12 -1.84
N ALA A 78 10.89 -18.11 -0.55
CA ALA A 78 10.24 -17.27 0.45
C ALA A 78 10.44 -15.78 0.16
N CYS A 79 11.67 -15.37 -0.18
CA CYS A 79 11.99 -14.00 -0.57
C CYS A 79 11.24 -13.57 -1.84
N LEU A 80 11.20 -14.43 -2.87
CA LEU A 80 10.45 -14.14 -4.11
C LEU A 80 8.95 -14.00 -3.86
N TYR A 81 8.37 -14.89 -3.08
CA TYR A 81 6.95 -14.83 -2.72
C TYR A 81 6.62 -13.53 -1.97
N MET A 82 7.43 -13.20 -0.96
CA MET A 82 7.23 -11.97 -0.20
C MET A 82 7.45 -10.72 -1.05
N TRP A 83 8.44 -10.72 -1.93
CA TRP A 83 8.72 -9.62 -2.86
C TRP A 83 7.51 -9.31 -3.76
N ARG A 84 6.92 -10.34 -4.36
CA ARG A 84 5.70 -10.18 -5.18
C ARG A 84 4.55 -9.60 -4.36
N SER A 85 4.37 -10.08 -3.13
CA SER A 85 3.34 -9.54 -2.24
C SER A 85 3.56 -8.08 -1.88
N LEU A 86 4.81 -7.64 -1.70
CA LEU A 86 5.13 -6.23 -1.45
C LEU A 86 4.84 -5.35 -2.66
N VAL A 87 5.28 -5.78 -3.83
CA VAL A 87 5.04 -5.05 -5.08
C VAL A 87 3.54 -4.89 -5.35
N GLU A 88 2.75 -5.95 -5.19
CA GLU A 88 1.29 -5.89 -5.28
C GLU A 88 0.67 -4.87 -4.31
N ASN A 89 1.16 -4.83 -3.07
CA ASN A 89 0.70 -3.89 -2.06
C ASN A 89 1.01 -2.43 -2.46
N TRP A 90 2.23 -2.18 -2.95
CA TRP A 90 2.68 -0.85 -3.34
C TRP A 90 1.98 -0.32 -4.58
N LYS A 91 1.69 -1.19 -5.56
CA LYS A 91 0.88 -0.82 -6.73
C LYS A 91 -0.48 -0.31 -6.30
N ARG A 92 -1.21 -1.10 -5.50
CA ARG A 92 -2.55 -0.74 -5.01
C ARG A 92 -2.52 0.58 -4.25
N ARG A 93 -1.55 0.76 -3.34
CA ARG A 93 -1.43 2.00 -2.58
C ARG A 93 -1.09 3.19 -3.47
N THR A 94 -0.25 3.01 -4.48
CA THR A 94 0.10 4.06 -5.45
C THR A 94 -1.10 4.44 -6.32
N GLU A 95 -1.91 3.48 -6.75
CA GLU A 95 -3.17 3.72 -7.47
C GLU A 95 -4.14 4.54 -6.61
N ILE A 96 -4.31 4.18 -5.33
CA ILE A 96 -5.17 4.90 -4.39
C ILE A 96 -4.72 6.35 -4.21
N VAL A 97 -3.42 6.57 -3.94
CA VAL A 97 -2.88 7.93 -3.74
C VAL A 97 -3.01 8.74 -5.03
N SER A 98 -2.68 8.16 -6.18
CA SER A 98 -2.76 8.86 -7.48
C SER A 98 -4.20 9.22 -7.86
N TYR A 99 -5.15 8.32 -7.61
CA TYR A 99 -6.57 8.58 -7.79
C TYR A 99 -7.03 9.75 -6.90
N CYS A 100 -6.70 9.71 -5.61
CA CYS A 100 -7.11 10.76 -4.69
C CYS A 100 -6.45 12.11 -4.98
N VAL A 101 -5.19 12.13 -5.44
CA VAL A 101 -4.54 13.34 -5.97
C VAL A 101 -5.36 13.93 -7.12
N GLY A 102 -5.75 13.11 -8.10
CA GLY A 102 -6.58 13.57 -9.22
C GLY A 102 -7.95 14.11 -8.80
N VAL A 103 -8.59 13.48 -7.82
CA VAL A 103 -9.90 13.93 -7.28
C VAL A 103 -9.78 15.29 -6.59
N VAL A 104 -8.80 15.47 -5.71
CA VAL A 104 -8.65 16.75 -4.98
C VAL A 104 -8.14 17.87 -5.88
N ASP A 105 -7.34 17.55 -6.91
CA ASP A 105 -6.90 18.53 -7.91
C ASP A 105 -8.08 19.02 -8.75
N LYS A 106 -8.88 18.10 -9.30
CA LYS A 106 -10.08 18.44 -10.05
C LYS A 106 -11.06 19.30 -9.25
N ALA A 107 -11.30 18.94 -7.98
CA ALA A 107 -12.18 19.67 -7.10
C ALA A 107 -11.67 21.08 -6.73
N MET A 108 -10.35 21.32 -6.83
CA MET A 108 -9.74 22.64 -6.65
C MET A 108 -9.84 23.48 -7.92
N ASP A 109 -9.60 22.88 -9.08
CA ASP A 109 -9.70 23.55 -10.38
C ASP A 109 -11.12 24.02 -10.66
N GLU A 110 -12.14 23.19 -10.36
CA GLU A 110 -13.55 23.57 -10.47
C GLU A 110 -13.90 24.79 -9.61
N LYS A 111 -13.39 24.87 -8.36
CA LYS A 111 -13.63 26.03 -7.48
C LYS A 111 -12.89 27.28 -7.94
N ARG A 112 -11.66 27.13 -8.47
CA ARG A 112 -10.91 28.24 -9.06
C ARG A 112 -11.62 28.80 -10.29
N GLN A 113 -12.19 27.94 -11.13
CA GLN A 113 -13.01 28.34 -12.28
C GLN A 113 -14.26 29.11 -11.85
N ILE A 114 -15.00 28.65 -10.83
CA ILE A 114 -16.18 29.36 -10.29
C ILE A 114 -15.82 30.80 -9.84
N ILE A 115 -14.66 30.98 -9.21
CA ILE A 115 -14.20 32.29 -8.75
C ILE A 115 -13.77 33.20 -9.91
N SER A 116 -13.23 32.61 -10.98
CA SER A 116 -12.77 33.31 -12.18
C SER A 116 -13.92 33.71 -13.12
N ASP A 117 -14.90 32.82 -13.32
CA ASP A 117 -15.90 32.93 -14.40
C ASP A 117 -17.20 33.66 -13.98
N SER A 118 -17.39 34.00 -12.71
CA SER A 118 -18.63 34.63 -12.23
C SER A 118 -18.43 35.96 -11.50
N PRO A 119 -18.66 37.10 -12.18
CA PRO A 119 -18.93 38.38 -11.53
C PRO A 119 -20.39 38.52 -11.04
N SER A 120 -21.28 37.54 -11.26
CA SER A 120 -22.73 37.72 -11.12
C SER A 120 -23.33 37.36 -9.75
N ASP A 121 -22.63 36.60 -8.90
CA ASP A 121 -23.14 36.23 -7.56
C ASP A 121 -22.05 36.35 -6.46
N PRO A 122 -21.96 37.51 -5.79
CA PRO A 122 -21.02 37.75 -4.70
C PRO A 122 -21.18 36.84 -3.48
N ALA A 123 -22.34 36.19 -3.30
CA ALA A 123 -22.56 35.25 -2.20
C ALA A 123 -21.94 33.88 -2.52
N ARG A 124 -22.12 33.38 -3.75
CA ARG A 124 -21.47 32.16 -4.23
C ARG A 124 -19.95 32.28 -4.25
N GLN A 125 -19.43 33.43 -4.66
CA GLN A 125 -17.98 33.67 -4.67
C GLN A 125 -17.39 33.63 -3.25
N ARG A 126 -18.01 34.29 -2.27
CA ARG A 126 -17.57 34.25 -0.87
C ARG A 126 -17.62 32.83 -0.28
N ALA A 127 -18.67 32.07 -0.58
CA ALA A 127 -18.78 30.67 -0.16
C ALA A 127 -17.71 29.78 -0.81
N ALA A 128 -17.42 29.97 -2.11
CA ALA A 128 -16.35 29.25 -2.79
C ALA A 128 -14.97 29.61 -2.21
N GLN A 129 -14.71 30.89 -1.96
CA GLN A 129 -13.45 31.39 -1.42
C GLN A 129 -13.20 30.92 0.02
N SER A 130 -14.23 30.84 0.87
CA SER A 130 -14.08 30.30 2.22
C SER A 130 -13.81 28.79 2.22
N ALA A 131 -14.41 28.04 1.28
CA ALA A 131 -14.15 26.61 1.12
C ALA A 131 -12.75 26.30 0.56
N LEU A 132 -12.19 27.20 -0.28
CA LEU A 132 -10.88 27.00 -0.92
C LEU A 132 -9.76 26.73 0.10
N TYR A 133 -9.68 27.49 1.18
CA TYR A 133 -8.58 27.32 2.14
C TYR A 133 -8.57 25.92 2.77
N GLY A 134 -9.75 25.42 3.14
CA GLY A 134 -9.89 24.06 3.68
C GLY A 134 -9.48 22.99 2.67
N ASP A 135 -9.83 23.19 1.40
CA ASP A 135 -9.50 22.25 0.33
C ASP A 135 -8.04 22.32 -0.10
N GLU A 136 -7.38 23.49 -0.02
CA GLU A 136 -5.92 23.61 -0.22
C GLU A 136 -5.13 22.81 0.82
N VAL A 137 -5.56 22.85 2.07
CA VAL A 137 -4.95 22.04 3.13
C VAL A 137 -5.14 20.55 2.84
N LYS A 138 -6.34 20.12 2.43
CA LYS A 138 -6.59 18.71 2.04
C LYS A 138 -5.72 18.30 0.87
N ARG A 139 -5.68 19.11 -0.20
CA ARG A 139 -4.85 18.88 -1.37
C ARG A 139 -3.40 18.69 -0.98
N ARG A 140 -2.84 19.60 -0.19
CA ARG A 140 -1.45 19.50 0.27
C ARG A 140 -1.21 18.22 1.05
N GLN A 141 -2.13 17.84 1.94
CA GLN A 141 -1.99 16.60 2.70
C GLN A 141 -2.00 15.36 1.80
N VAL A 142 -2.90 15.29 0.82
CA VAL A 142 -2.97 14.17 -0.13
C VAL A 142 -1.73 14.11 -1.02
N HIS A 143 -1.24 15.26 -1.52
CA HIS A 143 0.00 15.33 -2.29
C HIS A 143 1.23 14.92 -1.48
N ASN A 144 1.29 15.30 -0.20
CA ASN A 144 2.38 14.89 0.69
C ASN A 144 2.47 13.36 0.83
N GLU A 145 1.37 12.62 0.66
CA GLU A 145 1.41 11.16 0.71
C GLU A 145 2.26 10.55 -0.41
N LEU A 146 2.44 11.23 -1.55
CA LEU A 146 3.37 10.77 -2.60
C LEU A 146 4.81 10.69 -2.07
N ALA A 147 5.24 11.70 -1.30
CA ALA A 147 6.56 11.72 -0.68
C ALA A 147 6.66 10.69 0.46
N VAL A 148 5.60 10.57 1.27
CA VAL A 148 5.53 9.54 2.33
C VAL A 148 5.66 8.14 1.72
N GLU A 149 5.04 7.88 0.58
CA GLU A 149 5.15 6.57 -0.07
C GLU A 149 6.54 6.21 -0.53
N ILE A 150 7.32 7.17 -0.99
CA ILE A 150 8.74 6.94 -1.31
C ILE A 150 9.50 6.52 -0.05
N ILE A 151 9.28 7.21 1.07
CA ILE A 151 9.95 6.92 2.35
C ILE A 151 9.56 5.54 2.88
N VAL A 152 8.27 5.22 2.87
CA VAL A 152 7.75 3.92 3.33
C VAL A 152 8.33 2.78 2.50
N ARG A 153 8.36 2.94 1.17
CA ARG A 153 8.90 1.93 0.26
C ARG A 153 10.38 1.67 0.50
N LYS A 154 11.19 2.72 0.69
CA LYS A 154 12.62 2.57 1.02
C LYS A 154 12.80 1.78 2.31
N ARG A 155 12.10 2.14 3.38
CA ARG A 155 12.16 1.42 4.67
C ARG A 155 11.74 -0.04 4.55
N ALA A 156 10.71 -0.30 3.75
CA ALA A 156 10.23 -1.65 3.48
C ALA A 156 11.29 -2.50 2.76
N VAL A 157 11.98 -1.92 1.77
CA VAL A 157 13.10 -2.59 1.07
C VAL A 157 14.27 -2.84 2.01
N ASP A 158 14.67 -1.87 2.83
CA ASP A 158 15.75 -2.03 3.81
C ASP A 158 15.44 -3.20 4.78
N ALA A 159 14.20 -3.25 5.29
CA ALA A 159 13.74 -4.33 6.16
C ALA A 159 13.71 -5.68 5.44
N PHE A 160 13.28 -5.73 4.18
CA PHE A 160 13.29 -6.93 3.36
C PHE A 160 14.72 -7.44 3.10
N GLN A 161 15.63 -6.55 2.69
CA GLN A 161 17.03 -6.88 2.37
C GLN A 161 17.80 -7.37 3.60
N SER A 162 17.42 -6.95 4.82
CA SER A 162 18.01 -7.47 6.07
C SER A 162 17.90 -8.99 6.23
N ARG A 163 16.94 -9.63 5.55
CA ARG A 163 16.73 -11.09 5.56
C ARG A 163 16.94 -11.74 4.20
N CYS A 164 16.77 -10.98 3.12
CA CYS A 164 16.91 -11.42 1.73
C CYS A 164 18.13 -10.76 1.06
N LYS A 165 19.31 -10.86 1.69
CA LYS A 165 20.52 -10.10 1.34
C LYS A 165 20.99 -10.25 -0.12
N TYR A 166 20.88 -11.46 -0.67
CA TYR A 166 21.33 -11.77 -2.04
C TYR A 166 20.17 -11.85 -3.04
N PHE A 167 18.98 -11.46 -2.63
CA PHE A 167 17.82 -11.48 -3.50
C PHE A 167 17.94 -10.41 -4.57
N SER A 168 17.62 -10.79 -5.81
CA SER A 168 17.27 -9.85 -6.87
C SER A 168 15.98 -10.32 -7.55
N PRO A 169 15.08 -9.41 -7.95
CA PRO A 169 13.87 -9.80 -8.68
C PRO A 169 14.23 -10.56 -9.96
N PRO A 170 13.49 -11.60 -10.38
CA PRO A 170 13.76 -12.29 -11.64
C PRO A 170 13.74 -11.34 -12.85
N MET A 171 14.60 -11.55 -13.84
CA MET A 171 14.63 -10.72 -15.06
C MET A 171 13.33 -10.77 -15.87
N SER A 172 12.56 -11.86 -15.72
CA SER A 172 11.24 -12.02 -16.33
C SER A 172 10.17 -11.11 -15.72
N ASP A 173 10.38 -10.62 -14.48
CA ASP A 173 9.43 -9.77 -13.78
C ASP A 173 9.85 -8.30 -13.88
N VAL A 174 9.71 -7.76 -15.10
CA VAL A 174 10.12 -6.39 -15.46
C VAL A 174 9.45 -5.36 -14.55
N GLU A 175 8.18 -5.59 -14.22
CA GLU A 175 7.43 -4.65 -13.39
C GLU A 175 7.93 -4.67 -11.96
N ALA A 176 8.06 -5.84 -11.33
CA ALA A 176 8.61 -5.92 -9.97
C ALA A 176 10.04 -5.35 -9.90
N ARG A 177 10.82 -5.47 -10.98
CA ARG A 177 12.15 -4.85 -11.06
C ARG A 177 12.10 -3.32 -11.09
N LYS A 178 11.14 -2.69 -11.79
CA LYS A 178 10.94 -1.24 -11.72
C LYS A 178 10.72 -0.76 -10.28
N TRP A 179 9.92 -1.51 -9.51
CA TRP A 179 9.69 -1.20 -8.10
C TRP A 179 10.92 -1.41 -7.23
N TRP A 180 11.75 -2.39 -7.55
CA TRP A 180 13.04 -2.62 -6.89
C TRP A 180 13.99 -1.45 -7.10
N ASP A 181 14.18 -1.03 -8.36
CA ASP A 181 15.10 0.03 -8.74
C ASP A 181 14.65 1.39 -8.17
N ALA A 182 13.35 1.69 -8.23
CA ALA A 182 12.78 2.92 -7.68
C ALA A 182 12.84 3.00 -6.14
N ALA A 183 13.06 1.88 -5.46
CA ALA A 183 13.13 1.81 -4.00
C ALA A 183 14.57 1.73 -3.48
N GLN A 184 15.57 1.56 -4.35
CA GLN A 184 16.96 1.60 -3.93
C GLN A 184 17.35 3.00 -3.43
N PRO A 185 18.29 3.08 -2.46
CA PRO A 185 18.88 4.37 -2.12
C PRO A 185 19.55 4.96 -3.37
N GLN A 186 19.21 6.20 -3.74
CA GLN A 186 20.08 7.01 -4.57
C GLN A 186 21.39 7.21 -3.79
N GLN A 187 22.49 6.72 -4.34
CA GLN A 187 23.84 7.01 -3.85
C GLN A 187 24.19 8.47 -4.11
#